data_AF-A0A6J7MLV9-F1
#
_entry.id   AF-A0A6J7MLV9-F1
#
_cell.length_a   1.000
_cell.length_b   1.000
_cell.length_c   1.000
_cell.angle_alpha   90.00
_cell.angle_beta   90.00
_cell.angle_gamma   90.00
#
_symmetry.space_group_name_H-M   'P 1'
#
loop_
_entity.id
_entity.type
_entity.pdbx_description
1 polymer ?
#
loop_
_entity_poly.entity_id
_entity_poly.type
_entity_poly.pdbx_seq_one_letter_code
_entity_poly.pdbx_strand_id
1 'polypeptide(L)'
;MDAYVEQFQSLGASMIMLAKGNRSAAVSAACKKYGGFYLGSIGGPAARLAQDCIKKVEVLDYEELGMEAVWKIEVENFPAFIIIDDKGNDFYAETSKPLMIGKKP
;
A
#
# COMPACT_ATOMS: atom_id res chain seq x y z
N MET A 1 -4.14 -0.86 7.86
CA MET A 1 -4.39 -2.24 7.39
C MET A 1 -3.22 -3.19 7.69
N ASP A 2 -2.18 -2.78 8.43
CA ASP A 2 -0.97 -3.59 8.69
C ASP A 2 -1.26 -4.92 9.35
N ALA A 3 -2.16 -4.93 10.34
CA ALA A 3 -2.54 -6.11 11.10
C ALA A 3 -3.15 -7.24 10.24
N TYR A 4 -3.66 -6.93 9.05
CA TYR A 4 -4.32 -7.91 8.17
C TYR A 4 -3.38 -8.54 7.13
N VAL A 5 -2.20 -7.94 6.89
CA VAL A 5 -1.37 -8.27 5.72
C VAL A 5 -0.85 -9.70 5.79
N GLU A 6 -0.26 -10.12 6.90
CA GLU A 6 0.29 -11.48 7.03
C GLU A 6 -0.81 -12.53 6.86
N GLN A 7 -1.95 -12.36 7.51
CA GLN A 7 -3.06 -13.29 7.41
C GLN A 7 -3.54 -13.43 5.97
N PHE A 8 -3.76 -12.32 5.27
CA PHE A 8 -4.24 -12.35 3.88
C PHE A 8 -3.20 -12.95 2.93
N GLN A 9 -1.93 -12.58 3.05
CA GLN A 9 -0.87 -13.12 2.20
C GLN A 9 -0.62 -14.60 2.43
N SER A 10 -0.77 -15.09 3.67
CA SER A 10 -0.72 -16.53 3.96
C SER A 10 -1.81 -17.34 3.25
N LEU A 11 -2.90 -16.68 2.85
CA LEU A 11 -4.02 -17.24 2.09
C LEU A 11 -3.93 -16.90 0.58
N GLY A 12 -2.83 -16.31 0.12
CA GLY A 12 -2.63 -15.89 -1.27
C GLY A 12 -3.40 -14.62 -1.67
N ALA A 13 -3.95 -13.88 -0.70
CA ALA A 13 -4.66 -12.63 -0.91
C ALA A 13 -3.80 -11.41 -0.55
N SER A 14 -4.19 -10.22 -1.03
CA SER A 14 -3.46 -8.97 -0.73
C SER A 14 -1.96 -9.03 -1.07
N MET A 15 -1.61 -9.80 -2.10
CA MET A 15 -0.22 -9.96 -2.56
C MET A 15 0.36 -8.64 -3.07
N ILE A 16 -0.47 -7.78 -3.66
CA ILE A 16 -0.09 -6.43 -4.07
C ILE A 16 -1.07 -5.47 -3.39
N MET A 17 -0.52 -4.55 -2.61
CA MET A 17 -1.28 -3.54 -1.90
C MET A 17 -0.99 -2.17 -2.49
N LEU A 18 -1.99 -1.30 -2.58
CA LEU A 18 -1.84 0.09 -3.02
C LEU A 18 -2.47 1.03 -1.99
N ALA A 19 -1.68 1.91 -1.38
CA ALA A 19 -2.18 2.92 -0.45
C ALA A 19 -1.22 4.13 -0.38
N LYS A 20 -1.23 4.88 0.73
CA LYS A 20 -0.32 6.00 0.99
C LYS A 20 0.33 5.87 2.37
N GLY A 21 1.52 6.44 2.52
CA GLY A 21 2.28 6.46 3.78
C GLY A 21 3.18 5.24 3.98
N ASN A 22 4.08 5.35 4.95
CA ASN A 22 4.96 4.26 5.38
C ASN A 22 4.16 3.18 6.13
N ARG A 23 4.74 1.97 6.24
CA ARG A 23 4.13 0.83 6.93
C ARG A 23 5.01 0.38 8.09
N SER A 24 4.45 -0.44 8.97
CA SER A 24 5.23 -1.13 10.00
C SER A 24 6.13 -2.21 9.38
N ALA A 25 7.19 -2.58 10.11
CA ALA A 25 8.09 -3.66 9.72
C ALA A 25 7.40 -5.03 9.58
N ALA A 26 6.21 -5.21 10.16
CA ALA A 26 5.41 -6.42 9.99
C ALA A 26 4.98 -6.60 8.52
N VAL A 27 4.72 -5.50 7.80
CA VAL A 27 4.32 -5.54 6.39
C VAL A 27 5.49 -5.94 5.49
N SER A 28 6.69 -5.40 5.73
CA SER A 28 7.88 -5.80 4.95
C SER A 28 8.30 -7.24 5.24
N ALA A 29 8.17 -7.70 6.49
CA ALA A 29 8.37 -9.10 6.83
C ALA A 29 7.36 -10.03 6.13
N ALA A 30 6.08 -9.65 6.08
CA ALA A 30 5.05 -10.42 5.39
C ALA A 30 5.32 -10.46 3.87
N CYS A 31 5.58 -9.32 3.23
CA CYS A 31 5.92 -9.24 1.81
C CYS A 31 7.13 -10.13 1.47
N LYS A 32 8.19 -10.12 2.29
CA LYS A 32 9.34 -11.00 2.12
C LYS A 32 8.99 -12.48 2.25
N LYS A 33 8.13 -12.83 3.20
CA LYS A 33 7.75 -14.21 3.52
C LYS A 33 6.87 -14.83 2.43
N TYR A 34 5.94 -14.05 1.86
CA TYR A 34 4.92 -14.57 0.95
C TYR A 34 5.10 -14.12 -0.51
N GLY A 35 6.06 -13.24 -0.80
CA GLY A 35 6.29 -12.71 -2.16
C GLY A 35 5.36 -11.54 -2.52
N GLY A 36 5.01 -10.71 -1.54
CA GLY A 36 4.11 -9.57 -1.71
C GLY A 36 4.82 -8.24 -2.01
N PHE A 37 4.04 -7.24 -2.41
CA PHE A 37 4.49 -5.88 -2.72
C PHE A 37 3.56 -4.84 -2.10
N TYR A 38 4.13 -3.71 -1.68
CA TYR A 38 3.37 -2.51 -1.33
C TYR A 38 3.73 -1.36 -2.26
N LEU A 39 2.72 -0.89 -2.98
CA LEU A 39 2.78 0.26 -3.86
C LEU A 39 2.27 1.51 -3.13
N GLY A 40 3.05 2.58 -3.16
CA GLY A 40 2.69 3.87 -2.61
C GLY A 40 2.18 4.80 -3.69
N SER A 41 0.91 5.20 -3.61
CA SER A 41 0.34 6.31 -4.38
C SER A 41 0.63 7.65 -3.69
N ILE A 42 0.54 8.73 -4.46
CA ILE A 42 0.65 10.10 -3.94
C ILE A 42 -0.63 10.43 -3.17
N GLY A 43 -0.50 10.73 -1.88
CA GLY A 43 -1.61 11.19 -1.04
C GLY A 43 -1.97 12.65 -1.32
N GLY A 44 -3.26 12.95 -1.49
CA GLY A 44 -3.77 14.33 -1.67
C GLY A 44 -4.48 14.63 -3.00
N PRO A 45 -3.93 14.28 -4.19
CA PRO A 45 -4.47 14.71 -5.48
C PRO A 45 -5.68 13.88 -5.96
N ALA A 46 -6.67 13.63 -5.09
CA ALA A 46 -7.80 12.74 -5.36
C ALA A 46 -8.62 13.17 -6.59
N ALA A 47 -8.88 14.48 -6.76
CA ALA A 47 -9.64 14.98 -7.90
C ALA A 47 -8.95 14.69 -9.25
N ARG A 48 -7.62 14.82 -9.31
CA ARG A 48 -6.85 14.50 -10.52
C ARG A 48 -6.80 13.00 -10.78
N LEU A 49 -6.62 12.19 -9.74
CA LEU A 49 -6.68 10.73 -9.88
C LEU A 49 -8.05 10.27 -10.40
N ALA A 50 -9.14 10.83 -9.87
CA ALA A 50 -10.49 10.51 -10.31
C ALA A 50 -10.73 10.92 -11.77
N GLN A 51 -10.28 12.11 -12.18
CA GLN A 51 -10.46 12.61 -13.54
C GLN A 51 -9.58 11.88 -14.56
N ASP A 52 -8.31 11.65 -14.24
CA ASP A 52 -7.30 11.22 -15.21
C ASP A 52 -7.12 9.70 -15.23
N CYS A 53 -7.22 9.03 -14.07
CA CYS A 53 -6.80 7.64 -13.91
C CYS A 53 -7.95 6.65 -13.71
N ILE A 54 -9.05 7.02 -13.07
CA ILE A 54 -10.17 6.11 -12.78
C ILE A 54 -11.14 6.07 -13.97
N LYS A 55 -11.36 4.89 -14.55
CA LYS A 55 -12.19 4.71 -15.77
C LYS A 55 -13.55 4.10 -15.48
N LYS A 56 -13.63 3.27 -14.43
CA LYS A 56 -14.88 2.63 -14.01
C LYS A 56 -14.86 2.42 -12.50
N VAL A 57 -16.03 2.51 -11.88
CA VAL A 57 -16.27 2.24 -10.46
C VAL A 57 -17.55 1.43 -10.34
N GLU A 58 -17.48 0.25 -9.71
CA GLU A 58 -18.63 -0.60 -9.43
C GLU A 58 -18.53 -1.16 -8.00
N VAL A 59 -19.65 -1.18 -7.27
CA VAL A 59 -19.72 -1.88 -5.98
C VAL A 59 -19.63 -3.38 -6.26
N LEU A 60 -18.73 -4.07 -5.56
CA LEU A 60 -18.54 -5.50 -5.68
C LEU A 60 -19.20 -6.25 -4.51
N ASP A 61 -19.07 -5.73 -3.29
CA ASP A 61 -19.61 -6.36 -2.07
C ASP A 61 -19.81 -5.33 -0.94
N TYR A 62 -20.64 -5.67 0.05
CA TYR A 62 -20.93 -4.85 1.24
C TYR A 62 -21.41 -3.42 0.95
N GLU A 63 -22.37 -3.25 0.03
CA GLU A 63 -22.92 -1.95 -0.38
C GLU A 63 -23.43 -1.11 0.81
N GLU A 64 -23.94 -1.76 1.84
CA GLU A 64 -24.47 -1.12 3.06
C GLU A 64 -23.41 -0.33 3.84
N LEU A 65 -22.12 -0.58 3.61
CA LEU A 65 -21.01 0.15 4.25
C LEU A 65 -20.70 1.50 3.56
N GLY A 66 -21.44 1.85 2.51
CA GLY A 66 -21.29 3.11 1.80
C GLY A 66 -19.89 3.26 1.20
N MET A 67 -19.15 4.31 1.58
CA MET A 67 -17.82 4.55 1.01
C MET A 67 -16.79 3.47 1.38
N GLU A 68 -17.05 2.66 2.42
CA GLU A 68 -16.19 1.56 2.86
C GLU A 68 -16.51 0.21 2.20
N ALA A 69 -17.50 0.16 1.30
CA ALA A 69 -17.82 -1.04 0.53
C ALA A 69 -16.60 -1.56 -0.27
N VAL A 70 -16.65 -2.82 -0.71
CA VAL A 70 -15.62 -3.35 -1.62
C VAL A 70 -15.94 -2.85 -3.02
N TRP A 71 -15.05 -2.03 -3.57
CA TRP A 71 -15.19 -1.49 -4.93
C TRP A 71 -14.28 -2.22 -5.90
N LYS A 72 -14.81 -2.56 -7.07
CA LYS A 72 -14.00 -2.91 -8.22
C LYS A 72 -13.85 -1.66 -9.09
N ILE A 73 -12.59 -1.27 -9.32
CA ILE A 73 -12.26 -0.10 -10.12
C ILE A 73 -11.36 -0.50 -11.28
N GLU A 74 -11.55 0.15 -12.42
CA GLU A 74 -10.65 0.04 -13.57
C GLU A 74 -9.84 1.32 -13.65
N VAL A 75 -8.51 1.19 -13.72
CA VAL A 75 -7.58 2.32 -13.72
C VAL A 75 -6.64 2.27 -14.92
N GLU A 76 -6.22 3.44 -15.39
CA GLU A 76 -5.23 3.61 -16.45
C GLU A 76 -4.18 4.62 -16.01
N ASN A 77 -2.89 4.31 -16.25
CA ASN A 77 -1.77 5.20 -15.92
C ASN A 77 -1.78 5.70 -14.45
N PHE A 78 -2.19 4.85 -13.51
CA PHE A 78 -2.27 5.21 -12.09
C PHE A 78 -0.87 5.27 -11.48
N PRO A 79 -0.40 6.43 -11.00
CA PRO A 79 0.97 6.58 -10.53
C PRO A 79 1.19 5.91 -9.16
N ALA A 80 2.27 5.15 -9.05
CA ALA A 80 2.71 4.57 -7.79
C ALA A 80 4.23 4.31 -7.77
N PHE A 81 4.78 4.17 -6.58
CA PHE A 81 6.15 3.73 -6.33
C PHE A 81 6.14 2.36 -5.65
N ILE A 82 7.13 1.52 -5.94
CA ILE A 82 7.39 0.34 -5.09
C ILE A 82 7.97 0.85 -3.78
N ILE A 83 7.21 0.74 -2.70
CA ILE A 83 7.64 1.14 -1.35
C ILE A 83 8.20 -0.06 -0.61
N ILE A 84 7.55 -1.22 -0.69
CA ILE A 84 8.06 -2.48 -0.14
C ILE A 84 8.09 -3.53 -1.25
N ASP A 85 9.22 -4.22 -1.37
CA ASP A 85 9.38 -5.34 -2.29
C ASP A 85 9.27 -6.71 -1.60
N ASP A 86 9.28 -7.75 -2.42
CA ASP A 86 9.24 -9.17 -2.03
C ASP A 86 10.54 -9.68 -1.39
N LYS A 87 11.54 -8.82 -1.19
CA LYS A 87 12.84 -9.16 -0.58
C LYS A 87 12.96 -8.60 0.84
N GLY A 88 11.95 -7.82 1.26
CA GLY A 88 11.89 -7.14 2.56
C GLY A 88 12.55 -5.78 2.58
N ASN A 89 12.85 -5.19 1.42
CA ASN A 89 13.31 -3.82 1.33
C ASN A 89 12.13 -2.87 1.56
N ASP A 90 12.36 -1.77 2.27
CA ASP A 90 11.38 -0.70 2.50
C ASP A 90 12.03 0.65 2.17
N PHE A 91 11.42 1.39 1.25
CA PHE A 91 11.84 2.71 0.80
C PHE A 91 12.07 3.69 1.95
N TYR A 92 11.28 3.60 3.03
CA TYR A 92 11.36 4.52 4.16
C TYR A 92 12.36 4.09 5.25
N ALA A 93 12.95 2.88 5.17
CA ALA A 93 13.72 2.25 6.24
C ALA A 93 14.85 3.14 6.80
N GLU A 94 15.54 3.89 5.94
CA GLU A 94 16.64 4.78 6.36
C GLU A 94 16.14 6.12 6.91
N THR A 95 15.08 6.67 6.32
CA THR A 95 14.56 7.99 6.70
C THR A 95 13.67 7.97 7.94
N SER A 96 13.13 6.82 8.31
CA SER A 96 12.26 6.66 9.48
C SER A 96 13.04 6.41 10.79
N LYS A 97 14.37 6.37 10.74
CA LYS A 97 15.21 6.20 11.94
C LYS A 97 15.24 7.52 12.73
N PRO A 98 15.09 7.48 14.07
CA PRO A 98 15.28 8.66 14.90
C PRO A 98 16.66 9.28 14.66
N LEU A 99 16.71 10.60 14.47
CA LEU A 99 17.97 11.33 14.39
C LEU A 99 18.70 11.21 15.74
N MET A 100 19.84 10.52 15.73
CA MET A 100 20.76 10.47 16.87
C MET A 100 21.54 11.78 16.91
N ILE A 101 21.14 12.73 17.75
CA ILE A 101 21.92 13.94 18.01
C ILE A 101 23.10 13.55 18.92
N GLY A 102 24.32 13.53 18.38
CA GLY A 102 25.53 13.52 19.22
C GLY A 102 26.63 12.50 18.92
N LYS A 103 26.51 11.62 17.93
CA LYS A 103 27.67 10.86 17.43
C LYS A 103 28.14 11.43 16.10
N LYS A 104 29.18 12.26 16.17
CA LYS A 104 30.06 12.51 15.02
C LYS A 104 30.68 11.16 14.56
N PRO A 105 31.04 11.03 13.27
CA PRO A 105 31.65 9.82 12.72
C PRO A 105 32.88 9.37 13.51
#